data_AF-A0A7X0E7L8-F1
#
_entry.id   AF-A0A7X0E7L8-F1
#
_cell.length_a   1.000
_cell.length_b   1.000
_cell.length_c   1.000
_cell.angle_alpha   90.00
_cell.angle_beta   90.00
_cell.angle_gamma   90.00
#
_symmetry.space_group_name_H-M   'P 1'
#
loop_
_entity.id
_entity.type
_entity.pdbx_description
1 polymer ?
#
loop_
_entity_poly.entity_id
_entity_poly.type
_entity_poly.pdbx_seq_one_letter_code
_entity_poly.pdbx_strand_id
1 'polypeptide(L)' 'MAHAKVVIEAWRREYNEERPKKSLGGMTPAEYAKQLASKTDKVTTGF' A
#
# COMPACT_ATOMS: atom_id res chain seq x y z
N MET A 1 25.34 -12.01 3.29
CA MET A 1 24.58 -10.86 2.72
C MET A 1 23.07 -10.93 3.03
N ALA A 2 22.69 -11.11 4.30
CA ALA A 2 21.26 -11.11 4.72
C ALA A 2 20.79 -9.73 5.22
N HIS A 3 21.73 -8.93 5.75
CA HIS A 3 21.46 -7.63 6.36
C HIS A 3 20.80 -6.63 5.40
N ALA A 4 21.30 -6.52 4.17
CA ALA A 4 20.76 -5.58 3.18
C ALA A 4 19.28 -5.85 2.84
N LYS A 5 18.88 -7.13 2.74
CA LYS A 5 17.48 -7.51 2.48
C LYS A 5 16.57 -7.12 3.65
N VAL A 6 17.04 -7.30 4.89
CA VAL A 6 16.30 -6.93 6.10
C VAL A 6 16.07 -5.42 6.15
N VAL A 7 17.10 -4.62 5.87
CA VAL A 7 16.98 -3.15 5.86
C VAL A 7 16.01 -2.68 4.78
N ILE A 8 16.06 -3.27 3.59
CA ILE A 8 15.14 -2.91 2.48
C ILE A 8 13.70 -3.27 2.83
N GLU A 9 13.45 -4.46 3.38
CA GLU A 9 12.09 -4.86 3.77
C GLU A 9 11.54 -4.01 4.93
N ALA A 10 12.38 -3.65 5.90
CA ALA A 10 12.01 -2.74 6.96
C ALA A 10 11.58 -1.37 6.40
N TRP A 11 12.39 -0.80 5.49
CA TRP A 11 12.06 0.46 4.81
C TRP A 11 10.79 0.37 3.98
N ARG A 12 10.61 -0.73 3.24
CA ARG A 12 9.41 -0.97 2.43
C ARG A 12 8.16 -0.98 3.31
N ARG A 13 8.22 -1.64 4.47
CA ARG A 13 7.10 -1.70 5.42
C ARG A 13 6.77 -0.33 5.98
N GLU A 14 7.75 0.37 6.52
CA GLU A 14 7.55 1.70 7.11
C GLU A 14 6.95 2.67 6.08
N TYR A 15 7.47 2.68 4.85
CA TYR A 15 6.97 3.56 3.80
C TYR A 15 5.54 3.22 3.38
N ASN A 16 5.22 1.94 3.24
CA ASN A 16 3.94 1.50 2.71
C ASN A 16 2.82 1.44 3.75
N GLU A 17 3.14 1.17 5.02
CA GLU A 17 2.17 0.93 6.09
C GLU A 17 2.07 2.07 7.10
N GLU A 18 3.13 2.84 7.32
CA GLU A 18 3.15 3.80 8.44
C GLU A 18 3.15 5.26 8.00
N ARG A 19 3.53 5.55 6.75
CA ARG A 19 3.70 6.93 6.27
C ARG A 19 2.52 7.41 5.43
N PRO A 20 1.54 8.12 6.01
CA PRO A 20 0.43 8.68 5.26
C PRO A 20 0.91 9.70 4.23
N LYS A 21 0.34 9.66 3.02
CA LYS A 21 0.67 10.58 1.93
C LYS A 21 -0.47 11.55 1.67
N LYS A 22 -0.17 12.84 1.73
CA LYS A 22 -1.13 13.91 1.42
C LYS A 22 -1.73 13.76 0.01
N SER A 23 -0.94 13.29 -0.96
CA SER A 23 -1.41 13.01 -2.32
C SER A 23 -2.43 11.86 -2.41
N LEU A 24 -2.43 10.94 -1.44
CA LEU A 24 -3.41 9.85 -1.31
C LEU A 24 -4.55 10.23 -0.36
N GLY A 25 -4.80 11.52 -0.15
CA GLY A 25 -5.84 12.00 0.79
C GLY A 25 -5.48 11.77 2.26
N GLY A 26 -4.20 11.64 2.59
CA GLY A 26 -3.74 11.32 3.95
C GLY A 26 -3.68 9.83 4.25
N MET A 27 -3.88 8.96 3.26
CA MET A 27 -3.79 7.51 3.42
C MET A 27 -2.38 6.99 3.20
N THR A 28 -2.07 5.86 3.81
CA THR A 28 -0.86 5.09 3.51
C THR A 28 -1.01 4.40 2.15
N PRO A 29 0.11 4.11 1.45
CA PRO A 29 0.06 3.34 0.21
C PRO A 29 -0.70 2.00 0.35
N ALA A 30 -0.56 1.31 1.48
CA ALA A 30 -1.26 0.05 1.74
C ALA A 30 -2.78 0.24 1.88
N GLU A 31 -3.24 1.27 2.57
CA GLU A 31 -4.67 1.60 2.68
C GLU A 31 -5.27 1.96 1.33
N TYR A 32 -4.55 2.75 0.53
CA TYR A 32 -4.99 3.11 -0.82
C TYR A 32 -5.10 1.88 -1.73
N ALA A 33 -4.13 0.96 -1.67
CA ALA A 33 -4.19 -0.31 -2.41
C ALA A 33 -5.40 -1.17 -1.98
N LYS A 34 -5.70 -1.24 -0.69
CA LYS A 34 -6.90 -1.93 -0.18
C LYS A 34 -8.18 -1.32 -0.74
N GLN A 35 -8.28 0.01 -0.78
CA GLN A 35 -9.42 0.68 -1.39
C GLN A 35 -9.55 0.41 -2.89
N LEU A 36 -8.44 0.40 -3.61
CA LEU A 36 -8.44 0.08 -5.04
C LEU A 36 -8.91 -1.35 -5.30
N ALA A 37 -8.47 -2.32 -4.50
CA ALA A 37 -8.94 -3.70 -4.58
C ALA A 37 -10.45 -3.78 -4.39
N SER A 38 -10.97 -3.22 -3.29
CA SER A 38 -12.41 -3.20 -3.01
C SER A 38 -13.24 -2.41 -4.03
N LYS A 39 -12.65 -1.42 -4.70
CA LYS A 39 -13.31 -0.67 -5.78
C LYS A 39 -13.32 -1.45 -7.09
N THR A 40 -12.30 -2.24 -7.35
CA THR A 40 -12.20 -3.09 -8.56
C THR A 40 -13.24 -4.20 -8.53
N ASP A 41 -13.48 -4.82 -7.37
CA ASP A 41 -14.52 -5.83 -7.19
C ASP A 41 -15.92 -5.33 -7.58
N LYS A 42 -16.21 -4.04 -7.32
CA LYS A 42 -17.49 -3.41 -7.68
C LYS A 42 -17.66 -3.11 -9.17
N VAL A 43 -16.57 -3.11 -9.94
CA VAL A 43 -16.59 -2.82 -11.39
C VAL A 43 -16.75 -4.11 -12.20
N THR A 44 -16.40 -5.27 -11.66
CA THR A 44 -16.49 -6.56 -12.38
C THR A 44 -17.82 -7.29 -12.19
N THR A 45 -18.65 -6.93 -11.19
CA THR A 45 -20.05 -7.36 -11.11
C THR A 45 -20.92 -6.51 -12.05
N GLY A 46 -20.82 -6.79 -13.34
CA GLY A 46 -21.54 -6.08 -14.39
C GLY A 46 -21.32 -6.72 -15.75
N PHE A 47 -21.52 -8.04 -15.85
CA PHE A 47 -21.68 -8.76 -17.10
C PHE A 47 -22.82 -9.78 -16.94
#